data_AF-A0AAX1UQ03-F1
#
_entry.id   AF-A0AAX1UQ03-F1
#
_cell.length_a   1.000
_cell.length_b   1.000
_cell.length_c   1.000
_cell.angle_alpha   90.00
_cell.angle_beta   90.00
_cell.angle_gamma   90.00
#
_symmetry.space_group_name_H-M   'P 1'
#
loop_
_entity.id
_entity.type
_entity.pdbx_description
1 polymer ?
#
loop_
_entity_poly.entity_id
_entity_poly.type
_entity_poly.pdbx_seq_one_letter_code
_entity_poly.pdbx_strand_id
1 'polypeptide(L)'
;MTDALDLAEITRLRAELAQERAHRGCLGEAVPPTWQAIADDVARVLSEDCGAWVSCTGCYATDEGYLTAGTDPVFGCALGMGCRECGELGAVWDPTDWSALAVEDEDELSGDEPHAAAPGSGDAP
;
A
#
# COMPACT_ATOMS: atom_id res chain seq x y z
N MET A 1 7.77 54.32 15.67
CA MET A 1 6.52 54.59 14.95
C MET A 1 5.87 53.25 14.68
N THR A 2 5.04 52.78 15.61
CA THR A 2 4.19 51.61 15.38
C THR A 2 3.02 52.10 14.53
N ASP A 3 2.92 51.61 13.29
CA ASP A 3 1.76 51.88 12.44
C ASP A 3 0.50 51.43 13.19
N ALA A 4 -0.35 52.39 13.50
CA ALA A 4 -1.68 52.11 14.01
C ALA A 4 -2.47 51.55 12.82
N LEU A 5 -2.80 50.26 12.87
CA LEU A 5 -3.67 49.65 11.88
C LEU A 5 -5.01 50.39 11.88
N ASP A 6 -5.46 50.80 10.71
CA ASP A 6 -6.76 51.43 10.58
C ASP A 6 -7.90 50.43 10.81
N LEU A 7 -9.12 50.97 10.96
CA LEU A 7 -10.29 50.15 11.26
C LEU A 7 -10.66 49.21 10.11
N ALA A 8 -10.32 49.54 8.87
CA ALA A 8 -10.60 48.71 7.70
C ALA A 8 -9.68 47.48 7.66
N GLU A 9 -8.38 47.67 7.94
CA GLU A 9 -7.38 46.61 8.07
C GLU A 9 -7.76 45.65 9.23
N ILE A 10 -8.14 46.20 10.39
CA ILE A 10 -8.60 45.40 11.55
C ILE A 10 -9.85 44.58 11.19
N THR A 11 -10.76 45.15 10.40
CA THR A 11 -11.99 44.46 9.99
C THR A 11 -11.71 43.33 8.99
N ARG A 12 -10.81 43.56 8.02
CA ARG A 12 -10.36 42.55 7.05
C ARG A 12 -9.71 41.36 7.76
N LEU A 13 -8.77 41.61 8.66
CA LEU A 13 -8.05 40.56 9.40
C LEU A 13 -9.01 39.73 10.29
N ARG A 14 -10.03 40.37 10.87
CA ARG A 14 -11.07 39.65 11.63
C ARG A 14 -11.94 38.77 10.75
N ALA A 15 -12.26 39.21 9.53
CA ALA A 15 -13.01 38.41 8.56
C ALA A 15 -12.18 37.22 8.05
N GLU A 16 -10.91 37.43 7.72
CA GLU A 16 -9.97 36.36 7.33
C GLU A 16 -9.85 35.31 8.44
N LEU A 17 -9.63 35.74 9.69
CA LEU A 17 -9.55 34.83 10.83
C LEU A 17 -10.87 34.07 11.09
N ALA A 18 -12.03 34.71 10.85
CA ALA A 18 -13.32 34.05 10.96
C ALA A 18 -13.50 32.98 9.85
N GLN A 19 -13.02 33.26 8.64
CA GLN A 19 -13.06 32.32 7.53
C GLN A 19 -12.09 31.15 7.73
N GLU A 20 -10.88 31.38 8.23
CA GLU A 20 -9.94 30.33 8.63
C GLU A 20 -10.49 29.47 9.77
N ARG A 21 -11.12 30.09 10.77
CA ARG A 21 -11.77 29.37 11.89
C ARG A 21 -13.01 28.62 11.43
N ALA A 22 -13.77 29.12 10.46
CA ALA A 22 -14.88 28.40 9.85
C ALA A 22 -14.38 27.22 9.01
N HIS A 23 -13.27 27.39 8.27
CA HIS A 23 -12.64 26.28 7.54
C HIS A 23 -12.11 25.21 8.49
N ARG A 24 -11.49 25.61 9.61
CA ARG A 24 -11.14 24.70 10.71
C ARG A 24 -12.36 24.15 11.44
N GLY A 25 -13.46 24.88 11.52
CA GLY A 25 -14.73 24.50 12.14
C GLY A 25 -15.65 23.65 11.24
N CYS A 26 -15.32 23.50 9.96
CA CYS A 26 -15.85 22.43 9.11
C CYS A 26 -15.26 21.07 9.51
N LEU A 27 -14.15 21.04 10.26
CA LEU A 27 -13.97 19.97 11.22
C LEU A 27 -14.86 20.35 12.39
N GLY A 28 -16.05 19.75 12.48
CA GLY A 28 -16.76 19.72 13.75
C GLY A 28 -15.84 19.17 14.86
N GLU A 29 -16.35 18.98 16.06
CA GLU A 29 -15.68 18.03 16.95
C GLU A 29 -15.74 16.66 16.24
N ALA A 30 -14.74 16.38 15.41
CA ALA A 30 -14.55 15.11 14.77
C ALA A 30 -14.18 14.22 15.93
N VAL A 31 -15.19 13.54 16.48
CA VAL A 31 -14.97 12.37 17.30
C VAL A 31 -13.93 11.56 16.52
N PRO A 32 -12.70 11.41 17.03
CA PRO A 32 -11.68 10.69 16.31
C PRO A 32 -12.29 9.34 15.97
N PRO A 33 -12.21 8.89 14.70
CA PRO A 33 -12.80 7.64 14.32
C PRO A 33 -12.28 6.57 15.28
N THR A 34 -13.18 5.70 15.74
CA THR A 34 -12.75 4.58 16.56
C THR A 34 -11.77 3.74 15.74
N TRP A 35 -10.87 3.03 16.41
CA TRP A 35 -9.98 2.10 15.72
C TRP A 35 -10.74 1.08 14.87
N GLN A 36 -11.96 0.72 15.27
CA GLN A 36 -12.85 -0.14 14.50
C GLN A 36 -13.29 0.52 13.19
N ALA A 37 -13.75 1.78 13.23
CA ALA A 37 -14.15 2.50 12.02
C ALA A 37 -12.99 2.66 11.03
N ILE A 38 -11.78 2.90 11.53
CA ILE A 38 -10.56 2.94 10.70
C ILE A 38 -10.29 1.56 10.07
N ALA A 39 -10.38 0.49 10.85
CA ALA A 39 -10.16 -0.86 10.35
C ALA A 39 -11.19 -1.26 9.28
N ASP A 40 -12.45 -0.93 9.50
CA ASP A 40 -13.54 -1.20 8.55
C ASP A 40 -13.33 -0.43 7.24
N ASP A 41 -12.90 0.84 7.31
CA ASP A 41 -12.58 1.63 6.13
C ASP A 41 -11.36 1.10 5.37
N VAL A 42 -10.31 0.67 6.08
CA VAL A 42 -9.15 0.02 5.46
C VAL A 42 -9.60 -1.26 4.76
N ALA A 43 -10.40 -2.10 5.40
CA ALA A 43 -10.92 -3.33 4.79
C ALA A 43 -11.77 -3.03 3.55
N ARG A 44 -12.61 -1.99 3.59
CA ARG A 44 -13.40 -1.54 2.44
C ARG A 44 -12.50 -1.10 1.29
N VAL A 45 -11.52 -0.23 1.55
CA VAL A 45 -10.57 0.23 0.52
C VAL A 45 -9.80 -0.94 -0.08
N LEU A 46 -9.32 -1.89 0.74
CA LEU A 46 -8.66 -3.10 0.25
C LEU A 46 -9.58 -3.99 -0.62
N SER A 47 -10.90 -3.89 -0.46
CA SER A 47 -11.87 -4.64 -1.26
C SER A 47 -12.36 -3.92 -2.52
N GLU A 48 -12.32 -2.60 -2.53
CA GLU A 48 -12.85 -1.73 -3.60
C GLU A 48 -11.77 -1.21 -4.55
N ASP A 49 -10.58 -0.89 -4.02
CA ASP A 49 -9.44 -0.42 -4.81
C ASP A 49 -8.59 -1.61 -5.26
N CYS A 50 -8.24 -1.62 -6.54
CA CYS A 50 -7.32 -2.58 -7.12
C CYS A 50 -5.89 -2.27 -6.66
N GLY A 51 -5.41 -3.01 -5.66
CA GLY A 51 -4.04 -2.91 -5.18
C GLY A 51 -3.76 -3.94 -4.10
N ALA A 52 -2.48 -4.13 -3.79
CA ALA A 52 -2.05 -5.09 -2.77
C ALA A 52 -0.82 -4.56 -2.03
N TRP A 53 -0.69 -4.97 -0.77
CA TRP A 53 0.59 -4.85 -0.10
C TRP A 53 1.56 -5.90 -0.66
N VAL A 54 2.74 -5.44 -1.03
CA VAL A 54 3.81 -6.31 -1.51
C VAL A 54 5.05 -6.14 -0.63
N SER A 55 5.83 -7.21 -0.51
CA SER A 55 7.08 -7.20 0.24
C SER A 55 8.00 -6.12 -0.31
N CYS A 56 8.61 -5.32 0.59
CA CYS A 56 9.56 -4.31 0.17
C CYS A 56 10.84 -4.99 -0.34
N THR A 57 11.10 -4.89 -1.64
CA THR A 57 12.24 -5.54 -2.32
C THR A 57 13.61 -5.07 -1.79
N GLY A 58 13.68 -3.87 -1.21
CA GLY A 58 14.92 -3.33 -0.63
C GLY A 58 15.30 -3.90 0.73
N CYS A 59 14.36 -4.52 1.46
CA CYS A 59 14.61 -5.03 2.82
C CYS A 59 14.11 -6.45 3.07
N TYR A 60 13.42 -7.04 2.10
CA TYR A 60 12.95 -8.41 2.16
C TYR A 60 14.03 -9.38 1.64
N ALA A 61 14.29 -10.44 2.39
CA ALA A 61 15.24 -11.47 2.00
C ALA A 61 14.53 -12.63 1.29
N THR A 62 14.92 -12.91 0.05
CA THR A 62 14.50 -14.11 -0.70
C THR A 62 15.61 -15.15 -0.67
N ASP A 63 15.27 -16.43 -0.58
CA ASP A 63 16.19 -17.55 -0.76
C ASP A 63 15.89 -18.22 -2.09
N GLU A 64 16.82 -18.17 -3.04
CA GLU A 64 16.63 -18.65 -4.42
C GLU A 64 15.36 -18.11 -5.12
N GLY A 65 14.92 -16.92 -4.75
CA GLY A 65 13.71 -16.29 -5.28
C GLY A 65 12.42 -16.68 -4.53
N TYR A 66 12.49 -17.56 -3.53
CA TYR A 66 11.38 -17.90 -2.66
C TYR A 66 11.30 -17.01 -1.43
N LEU A 67 10.07 -16.80 -0.96
CA LEU A 67 9.79 -16.11 0.29
C LEU A 67 10.34 -16.94 1.46
N THR A 68 11.18 -16.33 2.28
CA THR A 68 11.80 -16.98 3.46
C THR A 68 10.96 -16.85 4.73
N ALA A 69 10.00 -15.91 4.72
CA ALA A 69 9.08 -15.64 5.81
C ALA A 69 7.64 -15.93 5.39
N GLY A 70 6.83 -16.37 6.36
CA GLY A 70 5.40 -16.56 6.17
C GLY A 70 4.67 -15.23 5.91
N THR A 71 3.49 -15.34 5.31
CA THR A 71 2.60 -14.21 5.03
C THR A 71 2.10 -13.59 6.34
N ASP A 72 2.27 -12.27 6.47
CA ASP A 72 1.70 -11.51 7.59
C ASP A 72 0.18 -11.40 7.44
N PRO A 73 -0.62 -11.60 8.51
CA PRO A 73 -2.08 -11.60 8.42
C PRO A 73 -2.71 -10.22 8.21
N VAL A 74 -1.98 -9.13 8.47
CA VAL A 74 -2.46 -7.76 8.26
C VAL A 74 -2.12 -7.30 6.85
N PHE A 75 -0.87 -7.52 6.43
CA PHE A 75 -0.42 -7.06 5.11
C PHE A 75 -0.72 -8.07 4.00
N GLY A 76 -0.87 -9.36 4.29
CA GLY A 76 -1.09 -10.36 3.25
C GLY A 76 0.15 -10.63 2.38
N CYS A 77 1.33 -10.15 2.80
CA CYS A 77 2.62 -10.45 2.18
C CYS A 77 3.66 -10.80 3.25
N ALA A 78 4.80 -11.34 2.84
CA ALA A 78 5.90 -11.56 3.78
C ALA A 78 6.61 -10.23 4.10
N LEU A 79 6.84 -9.94 5.37
CA LEU A 79 7.46 -8.67 5.79
C LEU A 79 9.00 -8.76 5.82
N GLY A 80 9.65 -7.71 5.33
CA GLY A 80 11.11 -7.54 5.44
C GLY A 80 11.52 -6.92 6.77
N MET A 81 12.82 -6.65 6.95
CA MET A 81 13.33 -6.01 8.18
C MET A 81 13.03 -4.51 8.30
N GLY A 82 12.37 -3.92 7.29
CA GLY A 82 12.08 -2.49 7.24
C GLY A 82 13.31 -1.65 6.86
N CYS A 83 13.25 -0.96 5.73
CA CYS A 83 14.23 0.07 5.36
C CYS A 83 13.57 1.46 5.33
N ARG A 84 14.39 2.50 5.21
CA ARG A 84 13.90 3.88 5.09
C ARG A 84 13.00 4.11 3.88
N GLU A 85 13.16 3.35 2.82
CA GLU A 85 12.38 3.52 1.59
C GLU A 85 10.92 3.08 1.79
N CYS A 86 10.68 2.06 2.62
CA CYS A 86 9.33 1.61 3.00
C CYS A 86 8.85 2.19 4.34
N GLY A 87 9.53 3.21 4.88
CA GLY A 87 9.17 3.76 6.19
C GLY A 87 9.24 2.75 7.34
N GLU A 88 10.18 1.80 7.25
CA GLU A 88 10.41 0.75 8.25
C GLU A 88 9.28 -0.30 8.39
N LEU A 89 8.29 -0.29 7.49
CA LEU A 89 7.17 -1.23 7.52
C LEU A 89 7.52 -2.63 7.02
N GLY A 90 8.50 -2.74 6.11
CA GLY A 90 8.85 -4.01 5.47
C GLY A 90 7.93 -4.41 4.30
N ALA A 91 6.93 -3.59 3.98
CA ALA A 91 6.01 -3.74 2.85
C ALA A 91 5.75 -2.37 2.20
N VAL A 92 5.29 -2.39 0.94
CA VAL A 92 4.87 -1.20 0.18
C VAL A 92 3.51 -1.45 -0.45
N TRP A 93 2.71 -0.39 -0.58
CA TRP A 93 1.44 -0.47 -1.28
C TRP A 93 1.69 -0.41 -2.79
N ASP A 94 1.25 -1.45 -3.51
CA ASP A 94 1.22 -1.49 -4.96
C ASP A 94 -0.21 -1.18 -5.46
N PRO A 95 -0.45 -0.01 -6.06
CA PRO A 95 -1.76 0.37 -6.59
C PRO A 95 -2.05 -0.24 -7.97
N THR A 96 -1.20 -1.17 -8.44
CA THR A 96 -1.40 -1.82 -9.73
C THR A 96 -2.61 -2.75 -9.69
N ASP A 97 -3.52 -2.55 -10.64
CA ASP A 97 -4.63 -3.47 -10.86
C ASP A 97 -4.17 -4.73 -11.61
N TRP A 98 -3.71 -5.71 -10.84
CA TRP A 98 -3.31 -7.02 -11.37
C TRP A 98 -4.48 -7.84 -11.92
N SER A 99 -5.72 -7.53 -11.55
CA SER A 99 -6.90 -8.25 -12.04
C SER A 99 -7.16 -8.02 -13.53
N ALA A 100 -6.77 -6.85 -14.05
CA ALA A 100 -6.87 -6.53 -15.47
C ALA A 100 -5.88 -7.31 -16.35
N LEU A 101 -4.81 -7.86 -15.76
CA LEU A 101 -3.79 -8.66 -16.46
C LEU A 101 -4.05 -10.17 -16.37
N ALA A 102 -5.00 -10.60 -15.53
CA ALA A 102 -5.53 -11.96 -15.53
C ALA A 102 -6.46 -12.16 -16.74
N VAL A 103 -5.91 -12.03 -17.95
CA VAL A 103 -6.57 -12.48 -19.18
C VAL A 103 -6.28 -13.97 -19.35
N GLU A 104 -7.34 -14.75 -19.53
CA GLU A 104 -7.35 -16.20 -19.66
C GLU A 104 -6.56 -16.64 -20.91
N ASP A 105 -5.32 -17.08 -20.73
CA ASP A 105 -4.57 -17.92 -21.71
C ASP A 105 -4.58 -19.39 -21.24
N GLU A 106 -5.75 -19.89 -20.81
CA GLU A 106 -5.94 -21.28 -20.37
C GLU A 106 -6.02 -22.26 -21.57
N ASP A 107 -6.27 -21.76 -22.78
CA ASP A 107 -6.47 -22.56 -23.98
C ASP A 107 -5.17 -23.05 -24.66
N GLU A 108 -4.02 -22.40 -24.44
CA GLU A 108 -2.77 -22.71 -25.17
C GLU A 108 -1.84 -23.74 -24.46
N LEU A 109 -2.09 -24.07 -23.19
CA LEU A 109 -1.24 -24.99 -22.39
C LEU A 109 -1.66 -26.48 -22.45
N SER A 110 -2.41 -26.88 -23.49
CA SER A 110 -2.85 -28.28 -23.69
C SER A 110 -2.14 -29.02 -24.83
N GLY A 111 -0.96 -28.53 -25.25
CA GLY A 111 -0.08 -29.20 -26.19
C GLY A 111 0.67 -30.40 -25.57
N ASP A 112 0.07 -31.57 -25.70
CA ASP A 112 0.68 -32.89 -25.47
C ASP A 112 1.94 -33.07 -26.33
N GLU A 113 3.14 -32.95 -25.75
CA GLU A 113 4.38 -33.42 -26.37
C GLU A 113 5.04 -34.47 -25.45
N PRO A 114 5.21 -35.73 -25.90
CA PRO A 114 5.78 -36.79 -25.07
C PRO A 114 7.26 -36.52 -24.83
N HIS A 115 7.58 -36.15 -23.58
CA HIS A 115 8.95 -35.95 -23.12
C HIS A 115 9.75 -37.26 -23.29
N ALA A 116 10.66 -37.26 -24.27
CA ALA A 116 11.55 -38.37 -24.53
C ALA A 116 12.43 -38.67 -23.30
N ALA A 117 12.48 -39.94 -22.91
CA ALA A 117 13.25 -40.44 -21.79
C ALA A 117 14.74 -40.04 -21.92
N ALA A 118 15.27 -39.36 -20.90
CA ALA A 118 16.70 -39.07 -20.80
C ALA A 118 17.49 -40.40 -20.62
N PRO A 119 18.60 -40.62 -21.34
CA PRO A 119 19.42 -41.80 -21.15
C PRO A 119 20.21 -41.70 -19.84
N GLY A 120 20.14 -42.76 -19.04
CA GLY A 120 20.88 -42.89 -17.79
C GLY A 120 22.40 -42.93 -18.01
N SER A 121 23.10 -42.12 -17.23
CA SER A 121 24.53 -42.26 -16.94
C SER A 121 24.61 -42.72 -15.48
N GLY A 122 25.09 -43.92 -15.13
CA GLY A 122 26.28 -44.60 -15.65
C GLY A 122 27.40 -44.38 -14.64
N ASP A 123 27.65 -45.40 -13.82
CA ASP A 123 28.56 -45.49 -12.68
C ASP A 123 30.05 -45.15 -12.91
N ALA A 124 30.73 -44.92 -11.77
CA ALA A 124 32.13 -45.22 -11.43
C ALA A 124 33.23 -44.15 -11.70
N PRO A 125 34.37 -44.18 -10.97
CA PRO A 125 34.83 -45.16 -9.95
C PRO A 125 34.93 -44.66 -8.50
#